data_AF-W1YAT2-F1
#
_entry.id   AF-W1YAT2-F1
#
_cell.length_a   1.000
_cell.length_b   1.000
_cell.length_c   1.000
_cell.angle_alpha   90.00
_cell.angle_beta   90.00
_cell.angle_gamma   90.00
#
_symmetry.space_group_name_H-M   'P 1'
#
loop_
_entity.id
_entity.type
_entity.pdbx_description
1 polymer ?
#
loop_
_entity_poly.entity_id
_entity_poly.type
_entity_poly.pdbx_seq_one_letter_code
_entity_poly.pdbx_strand_id
1 'polypeptide(L)'
;EALYSSLNEKNTAVKELNDFDPKSVSQSYPSDSYVAFTEKGKLGFKDANGNVVIQPQFKALSDVETKFSEDRAFVKANGKVVAIDG
;
A
#
# COMPACT_ATOMS: atom_id res chain seq x y z
N GLU A 1 -0.11 39.34 16.71
CA GLU A 1 -1.09 38.23 16.56
C GLU A 1 -0.48 36.94 15.98
N ALA A 2 0.52 36.99 15.08
CA ALA A 2 1.15 35.78 14.51
C ALA A 2 1.85 34.84 15.52
N LEU A 3 2.36 35.37 16.64
CA LEU A 3 3.03 34.56 17.69
C LEU A 3 2.06 33.68 18.49
N TYR A 4 0.81 34.12 18.66
CA TYR A 4 -0.20 33.36 19.41
C TYR A 4 -0.74 32.18 18.60
N SER A 5 -0.94 32.37 17.28
CA SER A 5 -1.35 31.29 16.37
C SER A 5 -0.28 30.19 16.25
N SER A 6 1.00 30.56 16.13
CA SER A 6 2.08 29.58 15.99
C SER A 6 2.34 28.78 17.27
N LEU A 7 2.07 29.34 18.45
CA LEU A 7 2.17 28.62 19.71
C LEU A 7 1.02 27.61 19.89
N ASN A 8 -0.20 27.99 19.47
CA ASN A 8 -1.35 27.08 19.47
C ASN A 8 -1.14 25.91 18.50
N GLU A 9 -0.65 26.17 17.29
CA GLU A 9 -0.33 25.15 16.28
C GLU A 9 0.75 24.16 16.78
N LYS A 10 1.81 24.67 17.43
CA LYS A 10 2.84 23.81 18.03
C LYS A 10 2.32 23.00 19.21
N ASN A 11 1.47 23.58 20.06
CA ASN A 11 0.89 22.86 21.20
C ASN A 11 -0.09 21.77 20.76
N THR A 12 -0.81 21.96 19.64
CA THR A 12 -1.64 20.93 19.02
C THR A 12 -0.80 19.76 18.48
N ALA A 13 0.26 20.06 17.72
CA ALA A 13 1.12 19.02 17.16
C ALA A 13 1.85 18.19 18.25
N VAL A 14 2.26 18.82 19.36
CA VAL A 14 2.93 18.12 20.48
C VAL A 14 1.96 17.23 21.27
N LYS A 15 0.66 17.58 21.31
CA LYS A 15 -0.36 16.75 21.97
C LYS A 15 -0.67 15.47 21.17
N GLU A 16 -0.66 15.53 19.84
CA GLU A 16 -0.87 14.36 18.97
C GLU A 16 0.29 13.36 19.00
N LEU A 17 1.52 13.83 19.23
CA LEU A 17 2.70 12.95 19.37
C LEU A 17 2.72 12.18 20.70
N ASN A 18 2.05 12.70 21.73
CA ASN A 18 2.06 12.13 23.08
C ASN A 18 0.97 11.05 23.30
N ASP A 19 -0.01 10.99 22.40
CA ASP A 19 -1.08 9.98 22.33
C ASP A 19 -0.81 8.93 21.22
N PHE A 20 0.42 8.88 20.69
CA PHE A 20 0.82 7.90 19.67
C PHE A 20 0.90 6.50 20.28
N ASP A 21 -0.21 5.78 20.25
CA ASP A 21 -0.21 4.33 20.41
C ASP A 21 0.13 3.69 19.05
N PRO A 22 1.30 3.04 18.89
CA PRO A 22 1.73 2.46 17.62
C PRO A 22 0.81 1.33 17.12
N LYS A 23 -0.11 0.83 17.96
CA LYS A 23 -1.15 -0.13 17.56
C LYS A 23 -2.45 0.55 17.09
N SER A 24 -2.65 1.83 17.42
CA SER A 24 -3.84 2.61 17.04
C SER A 24 -3.68 3.31 15.69
N VAL A 25 -2.46 3.39 15.15
CA VAL A 25 -2.17 3.87 13.80
C VAL A 25 -1.95 2.68 12.87
N SER A 26 -3.01 1.91 12.58
CA SER A 26 -2.97 1.03 11.41
C SER A 26 -3.10 1.93 10.18
N GLN A 27 -1.98 2.27 9.53
CA GLN A 27 -2.04 2.84 8.19
C GLN A 27 -2.69 1.79 7.28
N SER A 28 -3.93 2.05 6.85
CA SER A 28 -4.59 1.24 5.84
C SER A 28 -4.27 1.83 4.48
N TYR A 29 -3.70 0.99 3.61
CA TYR A 29 -3.39 1.38 2.24
C TYR A 29 -4.55 0.96 1.33
N PRO A 30 -4.96 1.78 0.36
CA PRO A 30 -5.97 1.37 -0.63
C PRO A 30 -5.59 0.04 -1.29
N SER A 31 -4.29 -0.17 -1.46
CA SER A 31 -3.70 -1.34 -2.08
C SER A 31 -3.83 -2.63 -1.26
N ASP A 32 -4.14 -2.55 0.04
CA ASP A 32 -4.51 -3.70 0.86
C ASP A 32 -5.81 -4.38 0.38
N SER A 33 -6.64 -3.65 -0.37
CA SER A 33 -7.88 -4.14 -0.97
C SER A 33 -7.71 -4.67 -2.40
N TYR A 34 -6.50 -4.57 -2.97
CA TYR A 34 -6.28 -4.99 -4.35
C TYR A 34 -6.30 -6.51 -4.46
N VAL A 35 -6.92 -6.97 -5.54
CA VAL A 35 -7.07 -8.39 -5.84
C VAL A 35 -6.19 -8.73 -7.02
N ALA A 36 -5.36 -9.76 -6.85
CA ALA A 36 -4.58 -10.34 -7.94
C ALA A 36 -5.51 -11.00 -8.95
N PHE A 37 -5.25 -10.81 -10.24
CA PHE A 37 -5.96 -11.50 -11.31
C PHE A 37 -5.00 -11.94 -12.41
N THR A 38 -5.38 -12.99 -13.14
CA THR A 38 -4.58 -13.53 -14.23
C THR A 38 -5.32 -13.42 -15.55
N GLU A 39 -4.66 -12.85 -16.56
CA GLU A 39 -5.15 -12.83 -17.93
C GLU A 39 -4.04 -13.31 -18.88
N LYS A 40 -4.36 -14.23 -19.80
CA LYS A 40 -3.40 -14.81 -20.75
C LYS A 40 -2.12 -15.35 -20.09
N GLY A 41 -2.25 -15.91 -18.88
CA GLY A 41 -1.13 -16.47 -18.11
C GLY A 41 -0.19 -15.43 -17.47
N LYS A 42 -0.60 -14.15 -17.44
CA LYS A 42 0.12 -13.07 -16.77
C LYS A 42 -0.69 -12.52 -15.60
N LEU A 43 0.00 -12.15 -14.53
CA LEU A 43 -0.56 -11.57 -13.31
C LEU A 43 -0.64 -10.05 -13.42
N GLY A 44 -1.78 -9.50 -13.02
CA GLY A 44 -2.05 -8.08 -12.76
C GLY A 44 -2.83 -7.88 -11.46
N PHE A 45 -3.18 -6.63 -11.15
CA PHE A 45 -3.91 -6.26 -9.94
C PHE A 45 -5.04 -5.29 -10.25
N LYS A 46 -6.17 -5.49 -9.59
CA LYS A 46 -7.35 -4.62 -9.69
C LYS A 46 -7.78 -4.14 -8.31
N ASP A 47 -8.39 -2.97 -8.26
CA ASP A 47 -8.98 -2.44 -7.04
C ASP A 47 -10.29 -3.18 -6.66
N ALA A 48 -10.87 -2.82 -5.52
CA ALA A 48 -12.14 -3.37 -5.05
C ALA A 48 -13.33 -3.06 -6.00
N ASN A 49 -13.24 -2.04 -6.85
CA ASN A 49 -14.25 -1.70 -7.84
C ASN A 49 -14.06 -2.45 -9.18
N GLY A 50 -12.97 -3.21 -9.31
CA GLY A 50 -12.61 -3.94 -10.53
C GLY A 50 -11.80 -3.14 -11.54
N ASN A 51 -11.36 -1.92 -11.21
CA ASN A 51 -10.48 -1.14 -12.07
C ASN A 51 -9.07 -1.75 -12.07
N VAL A 52 -8.48 -1.91 -13.25
CA VAL A 52 -7.11 -2.43 -13.37
C VAL A 52 -6.12 -1.36 -12.94
N VAL A 53 -5.41 -1.62 -11.83
CA VAL A 53 -4.36 -0.73 -11.31
C VAL A 53 -3.00 -1.11 -11.91
N ILE A 54 -2.77 -2.41 -12.08
CA ILE A 54 -1.56 -2.94 -12.72
C ILE A 54 -1.99 -3.94 -13.79
N GLN A 55 -1.66 -3.64 -15.04
CA GLN A 55 -1.97 -4.51 -16.16
C GLN A 55 -1.24 -5.87 -16.06
N PRO A 56 -1.84 -6.97 -16.57
CA PRO A 56 -1.22 -8.29 -16.60
C PRO A 56 0.12 -8.32 -17.34
N GLN A 57 1.22 -8.31 -16.59
CA GLN A 57 2.57 -8.30 -17.17
C GLN A 57 3.57 -9.20 -16.43
N PHE A 58 3.22 -9.69 -15.24
CA PHE A 58 4.11 -10.48 -14.40
C PHE A 58 3.75 -11.97 -14.40
N LYS A 59 4.61 -12.82 -13.85
CA LYS A 59 4.24 -14.20 -13.52
C LYS A 59 3.85 -14.28 -12.05
N ALA A 60 2.77 -15.00 -11.77
CA ALA A 60 2.40 -15.35 -10.41
C ALA A 60 3.48 -16.24 -9.76
N LEU A 61 3.66 -16.10 -8.46
CA LEU A 61 4.47 -17.04 -7.68
C LEU A 61 3.66 -18.32 -7.53
N SER A 62 4.20 -19.44 -8.02
CA SER A 62 3.51 -20.74 -7.98
C SER A 62 3.29 -21.25 -6.56
N ASP A 63 4.16 -20.85 -5.63
CA ASP A 63 4.22 -21.38 -4.27
C ASP A 63 3.66 -20.42 -3.21
N VAL A 64 3.29 -19.19 -3.60
CA VAL A 64 2.85 -18.14 -2.67
C VAL A 64 1.72 -17.33 -3.29
N GLU A 65 0.66 -17.10 -2.52
CA GLU A 65 -0.39 -16.17 -2.92
C GLU A 65 0.20 -14.76 -3.05
N THR A 66 0.15 -14.23 -4.27
CA THR A 66 0.69 -12.91 -4.55
C THR A 66 -0.31 -11.86 -4.06
N LYS A 67 -0.03 -11.27 -2.90
CA LYS A 67 -0.81 -10.17 -2.31
C LYS A 67 -0.15 -8.83 -2.60
N PHE A 68 -0.98 -7.81 -2.83
CA PHE A 68 -0.58 -6.41 -2.79
C PHE A 68 -1.00 -5.81 -1.44
N SER A 69 -0.07 -5.16 -0.74
CA SER A 69 -0.30 -4.58 0.59
C SER A 69 0.77 -3.56 0.89
N GLU A 70 0.45 -2.50 1.63
CA GLU A 70 1.39 -1.41 1.94
C GLU A 70 2.08 -0.86 0.68
N ASP A 71 1.30 -0.72 -0.38
CA ASP A 71 1.71 -0.30 -1.71
C ASP A 71 2.74 -1.21 -2.40
N ARG A 72 2.92 -2.44 -1.92
CA ARG A 72 3.92 -3.39 -2.43
C ARG A 72 3.36 -4.76 -2.77
N ALA A 73 3.95 -5.42 -3.77
CA ALA A 73 3.71 -6.83 -4.06
C ALA A 73 4.96 -7.56 -4.58
N PHE A 74 5.08 -8.85 -4.29
CA PHE A 74 6.15 -9.69 -4.83
C PHE A 74 5.68 -10.50 -6.02
N VAL A 75 6.40 -10.40 -7.14
CA VAL A 75 6.07 -11.10 -8.38
C VAL A 75 7.29 -11.77 -8.98
N LYS A 76 7.08 -12.65 -9.97
CA LYS A 76 8.19 -13.24 -10.74
C LYS A 76 8.36 -12.51 -12.07
N ALA A 77 9.55 -11.94 -12.28
CA ALA A 77 9.97 -11.29 -13.51
C ALA A 77 11.32 -11.87 -13.97
N ASN A 78 11.42 -12.31 -15.22
CA ASN A 78 12.65 -12.91 -15.80
C ASN A 78 13.25 -14.03 -14.93
N GLY A 79 12.40 -14.84 -14.30
CA GLY A 79 12.83 -15.95 -13.43
C GLY A 79 13.23 -15.54 -12.00
N LYS A 80 13.32 -14.25 -11.69
CA LYS A 80 13.65 -13.71 -10.36
C LYS A 80 12.39 -13.19 -9.65
N VAL A 81 12.40 -13.22 -8.33
CA VAL A 81 11.38 -12.54 -7.51
C VAL A 81 11.76 -11.07 -7.39
N VAL A 82 10.81 -10.17 -7.65
CA VAL A 82 10.98 -8.72 -7.55
C VAL A 82 9.82 -8.13 -6.74
N ALA A 83 10.07 -7.03 -6.04
CA ALA A 83 9.02 -6.21 -5.43
C ALA A 83 8.56 -5.15 -6.45
N ILE A 84 7.24 -5.01 -6.58
CA ILE A 84 6.59 -3.88 -7.23
C ILE A 84 6.21 -2.90 -6.12
N ASP A 85 6.42 -1.61 -6.39
CA ASP A 85 5.98 -0.48 -5.55
C ASP A 85 4.93 0.30 -6.36
N GLY A 86 3.82 0.66 -5.71
CA GLY A 86 2.59 1.20 -6.30
C GLY A 86 2.59 2.70 -6.53
#